data_AF-A0A139WFQ0-F1
#
_entry.id   AF-A0A139WFQ0-F1
#
_cell.length_a   1.000
_cell.length_b   1.000
_cell.length_c   1.000
_cell.angle_alpha   90.00
_cell.angle_beta   90.00
_cell.angle_gamma   90.00
#
_symmetry.space_group_name_H-M   'P 1'
#
loop_
_entity.id
_entity.type
_entity.pdbx_description
1 polymer ?
#
loop_
_entity_poly.entity_id
_entity_poly.type
_entity_poly.pdbx_seq_one_letter_code
_entity_poly.pdbx_strand_id
1 'polypeptide(L)'
;MQGNTLICGYLDVKISAKSRRGLTPWKAWQKQWCELKRLDNIENGVELKLKSSMEGSVLNCLLLPRSSTICRTESRTKQYAFGVFAMGRTQKPLLFLSGASESDAQDWIASIRKMLCVASYLPVGESNFHVSVVDNVHSRAAGLVGLHGVLGSNSQEIVISDPCTGDPRLCWYWHQFHQFHFQAPAHPVDDKRIIVMHTSG
;
A
#
# COMPACT_ATOMS: atom_id res chain seq x y z
N MET A 1 -23.82 -1.25 -14.02
CA MET A 1 -24.06 -0.60 -12.73
C MET A 1 -22.78 -0.70 -11.91
N GLN A 2 -21.89 0.29 -11.99
CA GLN A 2 -20.61 0.29 -11.27
C GLN A 2 -20.86 0.81 -9.85
N GLY A 3 -20.81 -0.09 -8.87
CA GLY A 3 -21.02 0.25 -7.46
C GLY A 3 -19.96 1.26 -7.00
N ASN A 4 -20.43 2.38 -6.43
CA ASN A 4 -19.60 3.33 -5.69
C ASN A 4 -18.67 2.57 -4.74
N THR A 5 -17.40 2.41 -5.10
CA THR A 5 -16.42 1.74 -4.23
C THR A 5 -16.02 2.75 -3.15
N LEU A 6 -16.87 2.88 -2.13
CA LEU A 6 -16.61 3.67 -0.93
C LEU A 6 -16.03 2.73 0.12
N ILE A 7 -14.87 3.09 0.66
CA ILE A 7 -14.26 2.39 1.80
C ILE A 7 -14.12 3.38 2.92
N CYS A 8 -14.49 2.98 4.13
CA CYS A 8 -14.44 3.86 5.29
C CYS A 8 -14.01 3.12 6.55
N GLY A 9 -13.42 3.86 7.48
CA GLY A 9 -12.96 3.31 8.75
C GLY A 9 -11.95 4.24 9.44
N TYR A 10 -11.55 3.85 10.65
CA TYR A 10 -10.56 4.63 11.41
C TYR A 10 -9.14 4.25 11.00
N LEU A 11 -8.31 5.27 10.76
CA LEU A 11 -6.86 5.14 10.62
C LEU A 11 -6.17 6.19 11.48
N ASP A 12 -4.94 5.91 11.89
CA ASP A 12 -4.04 6.95 12.33
C ASP A 12 -3.48 7.68 11.11
N VAL A 13 -3.60 9.01 11.08
CA VAL A 13 -3.27 9.82 9.91
C VAL A 13 -2.23 10.87 10.28
N LYS A 14 -1.25 11.05 9.39
CA LYS A 14 -0.25 12.12 9.44
C LYS A 14 -0.28 12.90 8.14
N ILE A 15 -0.66 14.17 8.22
CA ILE A 15 -0.70 15.09 7.07
C ILE A 15 0.32 16.21 7.24
N SER A 16 0.74 16.77 6.10
CA SER A 16 1.58 17.97 6.07
C SER A 16 0.84 19.16 6.70
N ALA A 17 1.49 19.90 7.60
CA ALA A 17 0.95 21.15 8.10
C ALA A 17 1.08 22.21 7.01
N LYS A 18 0.02 22.97 6.68
CA LYS A 18 0.13 24.07 5.71
C LYS A 18 1.15 25.10 6.23
N SER A 19 2.39 25.09 5.72
CA SER A 19 3.43 26.07 6.04
C SER A 19 3.80 26.87 4.80
N ARG A 20 3.87 28.20 4.94
CA ARG A 20 4.30 29.13 3.88
C ARG A 20 5.82 29.29 3.78
N ARG A 21 6.62 28.59 4.60
CA ARG A 21 8.09 28.77 4.64
C ARG A 21 8.83 27.42 4.66
N GLY A 22 9.38 27.05 3.51
CA GLY A 22 10.60 26.24 3.29
C GLY A 22 10.65 24.78 3.75
N LEU A 23 10.17 24.48 4.97
CA LEU A 23 10.15 23.15 5.55
C LEU A 23 8.74 22.92 6.07
N THR A 24 7.98 22.09 5.38
CA THR A 24 6.59 21.84 5.76
C THR A 24 6.57 20.82 6.91
N PRO A 25 6.31 21.23 8.17
CA PRO A 25 6.34 20.28 9.28
C PRO A 25 5.16 19.32 9.15
N TRP A 26 5.38 18.05 9.49
CA TRP A 26 4.29 17.07 9.56
C TRP A 26 3.53 17.24 10.86
N LYS A 27 2.19 17.16 10.81
CA LYS A 27 1.38 17.10 12.03
C LYS A 27 1.70 15.81 12.81
N ALA A 28 1.35 15.79 14.09
CA ALA A 28 1.34 14.55 14.86
C ALA A 28 0.35 13.54 14.27
N TRP A 29 0.56 12.25 14.53
CA TRP A 29 -0.42 11.20 14.22
C TRP A 29 -1.73 11.48 14.95
N GLN A 30 -2.86 11.38 14.25
CA GLN A 30 -4.19 11.56 14.83
C GLN A 30 -5.12 10.46 14.30
N LYS A 31 -5.87 9.81 15.18
CA LYS A 31 -6.90 8.86 14.78
C LYS A 31 -8.08 9.62 14.17
N GLN A 32 -8.41 9.32 12.92
CA GLN A 32 -9.45 10.02 12.16
C GLN A 32 -10.30 9.02 11.37
N TRP A 33 -11.55 9.38 11.13
CA TRP A 33 -12.40 8.62 10.22
C TRP A 33 -12.02 8.95 8.78
N CYS A 34 -11.64 7.93 8.01
CA CYS A 34 -11.24 8.04 6.62
C CYS A 34 -12.36 7.55 5.72
N GLU A 35 -12.64 8.27 4.64
CA GLU A 35 -13.54 7.85 3.57
C GLU A 35 -12.80 7.95 2.24
N LEU A 36 -12.57 6.81 1.59
CA LEU A 36 -11.99 6.68 0.27
C LEU A 36 -13.08 6.49 -0.78
N LYS A 37 -13.07 7.34 -1.79
CA LYS A 37 -13.97 7.25 -2.93
C LYS A 37 -13.14 7.19 -4.21
N ARG A 38 -13.37 6.16 -5.04
CA ARG A 38 -12.82 6.12 -6.40
C ARG A 38 -13.36 7.30 -7.22
N LEU A 39 -12.47 7.93 -7.97
CA LEU A 39 -12.79 8.98 -8.92
C LEU A 39 -12.62 8.46 -10.34
N ASP A 40 -13.55 8.85 -11.22
CA ASP A 40 -13.48 8.56 -12.65
C ASP A 40 -12.85 9.74 -13.40
N ASN A 41 -11.66 10.12 -12.95
CA ASN A 41 -10.85 11.19 -13.53
C ASN A 41 -9.50 10.60 -14.01
N ILE A 42 -8.91 11.15 -15.06
CA ILE A 42 -7.62 10.67 -15.63
C ILE A 42 -6.43 11.01 -14.72
N GLU A 43 -6.42 12.20 -14.13
CA GLU A 43 -5.32 12.70 -13.31
C GLU A 43 -5.40 12.15 -11.89
N ASN A 44 -6.60 12.13 -11.30
CA ASN A 44 -6.85 11.73 -9.91
C ASN A 44 -7.68 10.45 -9.86
N GLY A 45 -7.24 9.46 -9.09
CA GLY A 45 -7.92 8.18 -8.97
C GLY A 45 -8.77 8.04 -7.71
N VAL A 46 -8.45 8.78 -6.65
CA VAL A 46 -9.09 8.63 -5.33
C VAL A 46 -9.27 9.98 -4.65
N GLU A 47 -10.46 10.19 -4.07
CA GLU A 47 -10.72 11.22 -3.07
C GLU A 47 -10.65 10.58 -1.67
N LEU A 48 -9.82 11.15 -0.79
CA LEU A 48 -9.74 10.79 0.61
C LEU A 48 -10.27 11.93 1.47
N LYS A 49 -11.38 11.69 2.17
CA LYS A 49 -11.91 12.60 3.20
C LYS A 49 -11.49 12.13 4.58
N LEU A 50 -10.98 13.06 5.37
CA LEU A 50 -10.63 12.87 6.77
C LEU A 50 -11.65 13.62 7.62
N LYS A 51 -12.32 12.91 8.53
CA LYS A 51 -13.38 13.42 9.39
C LYS A 51 -13.04 13.23 10.87
N SER A 52 -13.60 14.07 11.73
CA SER A 52 -13.41 13.94 13.18
C SER A 52 -14.04 12.66 13.76
N SER A 53 -15.11 12.17 13.13
CA SER A 53 -15.78 10.90 13.40
C SER A 53 -16.58 10.46 12.18
N MET A 54 -17.26 9.30 12.26
CA MET A 54 -18.12 8.78 11.19
C MET A 54 -19.17 9.79 10.71
N GLU A 55 -19.81 10.51 11.62
CA GLU A 55 -20.82 11.56 11.33
C GLU A 55 -20.27 12.98 11.52
N GLY A 56 -18.97 13.09 11.82
CA GLY A 56 -18.31 14.35 12.15
C GLY A 56 -18.01 15.23 10.93
N SER A 57 -17.48 16.42 11.20
CA SER A 57 -17.09 17.38 10.16
C SER A 57 -15.86 16.91 9.37
N VAL A 58 -15.81 17.29 8.09
CA VAL A 58 -14.64 17.07 7.23
C VAL A 58 -13.52 18.00 7.68
N LEU A 59 -12.42 17.42 8.14
CA LEU A 59 -11.22 18.11 8.58
C LEU A 59 -10.25 18.36 7.42
N ASN A 60 -10.20 17.44 6.46
CA ASN A 60 -9.38 17.55 5.27
C ASN A 60 -9.96 16.73 4.11
N CYS A 61 -9.65 17.12 2.89
CA CYS A 61 -9.96 16.38 1.68
C CYS A 61 -8.72 16.38 0.78
N LEU A 62 -8.24 15.20 0.40
CA LEU A 62 -7.06 15.01 -0.43
C LEU A 62 -7.45 14.27 -1.71
N LEU A 63 -6.92 14.74 -2.84
CA LEU A 63 -6.99 14.03 -4.11
C LEU A 63 -5.67 13.28 -4.31
N LEU A 64 -5.78 11.97 -4.55
CA LEU A 64 -4.63 11.13 -4.86
C LEU A 64 -4.51 10.99 -6.39
N PRO A 65 -3.40 11.46 -6.99
CA PRO A 65 -3.11 11.23 -8.39
C PRO A 65 -3.13 9.73 -8.73
N ARG A 66 -3.56 9.34 -9.93
CA ARG A 66 -3.51 7.93 -10.37
C ARG A 66 -2.11 7.35 -10.36
N SER A 67 -1.11 8.21 -10.58
CA SER A 67 0.29 7.85 -10.50
C SER A 67 0.80 7.68 -9.07
N SER A 68 -0.04 7.80 -8.04
CA SER A 68 0.41 7.68 -6.65
C SER A 68 0.99 6.29 -6.37
N THR A 69 2.15 6.28 -5.70
CA THR A 69 2.76 5.05 -5.19
C THR A 69 2.43 4.92 -3.70
N ILE A 70 2.10 3.69 -3.29
CA ILE A 70 1.83 3.35 -1.90
C ILE A 70 2.88 2.34 -1.47
N CYS A 71 3.60 2.66 -0.40
CA CYS A 71 4.61 1.79 0.19
C CYS A 71 4.63 1.93 1.70
N ARG A 72 5.11 0.90 2.40
CA ARG A 72 5.30 0.92 3.85
C ARG A 72 6.40 1.90 4.22
N THR A 73 6.30 2.45 5.41
CA THR A 73 7.20 3.51 5.90
C THR A 73 7.58 3.24 7.34
N GLU A 74 8.83 3.52 7.69
CA GLU A 74 9.28 3.39 9.07
C GLU A 74 8.73 4.54 9.92
N SER A 75 8.15 4.19 11.07
CA SER A 75 7.68 5.16 12.06
C SER A 75 7.97 4.64 13.45
N ARG A 76 8.62 5.47 14.27
CA ARG A 76 8.97 5.14 15.66
C ARG A 76 7.75 4.88 16.55
N THR A 77 6.58 5.39 16.16
CA THR A 77 5.36 5.36 16.98
C THR A 77 4.21 4.60 16.32
N LYS A 78 4.37 4.14 15.08
CA LYS A 78 3.31 3.47 14.31
C LYS A 78 3.93 2.35 13.47
N GLN A 79 3.81 1.11 13.97
CA GLN A 79 4.46 -0.06 13.37
C GLN A 79 3.93 -0.36 11.96
N TYR A 80 2.63 -0.23 11.73
CA TYR A 80 1.96 -0.57 10.46
C TYR A 80 1.74 0.67 9.58
N ALA A 81 2.71 1.58 9.58
CA ALA A 81 2.64 2.83 8.85
C ALA A 81 2.95 2.64 7.35
N PHE A 82 2.20 3.33 6.51
CA PHE A 82 2.42 3.41 5.08
C PHE A 82 2.20 4.84 4.57
N GLY A 83 2.85 5.17 3.47
CA GLY A 83 2.78 6.48 2.85
C GLY A 83 2.16 6.42 1.47
N VAL A 84 1.49 7.50 1.10
CA VAL A 84 1.06 7.75 -0.28
C VAL A 84 1.96 8.84 -0.84
N PHE A 85 2.60 8.56 -1.97
CA PHE A 85 3.60 9.42 -2.60
C PHE A 85 3.17 9.78 -4.01
N ALA A 86 3.32 11.05 -4.38
CA ALA A 86 3.17 11.45 -5.77
C ALA A 86 4.37 10.95 -6.57
N MET A 87 4.11 10.23 -7.67
CA MET A 87 5.17 9.81 -8.58
C MET A 87 5.69 11.03 -9.35
N GLY A 88 7.00 11.25 -9.25
CA GLY A 88 7.71 12.39 -9.82
C GLY A 88 9.15 12.44 -9.31
N ARG A 89 9.96 13.39 -9.78
CA ARG A 89 11.41 13.48 -9.49
C ARG A 89 11.75 13.52 -7.98
N THR A 90 10.83 14.00 -7.15
CA THR A 90 11.06 14.17 -5.70
C THR A 90 10.29 13.18 -4.83
N GLN A 91 9.53 12.24 -5.40
CA GLN A 91 8.69 11.25 -4.67
C GLN A 91 8.03 11.87 -3.42
N LYS A 92 7.29 12.97 -3.63
CA LYS A 92 6.85 13.80 -2.51
C LYS A 92 5.75 13.06 -1.74
N PRO A 93 5.90 12.82 -0.42
CA PRO A 93 4.83 12.27 0.40
C PRO A 93 3.62 13.22 0.42
N LEU A 94 2.44 12.66 0.14
CA LEU A 94 1.15 13.35 0.21
C LEU A 94 0.56 13.23 1.61
N LEU A 95 0.57 12.01 2.16
CA LEU A 95 0.17 11.70 3.53
C LEU A 95 0.79 10.40 4.00
N PHE A 96 0.74 10.17 5.31
CA PHE A 96 0.99 8.87 5.91
C PHE A 96 -0.24 8.39 6.67
N LEU A 97 -0.44 7.08 6.68
CA LEU A 97 -1.53 6.36 7.30
C LEU A 97 -0.94 5.21 8.12
N SER A 98 -1.66 4.71 9.11
CA SER A 98 -1.31 3.50 9.82
C SER A 98 -2.57 2.74 10.20
N GLY A 99 -2.56 1.44 9.89
CA GLY A 99 -3.55 0.49 10.37
C GLY A 99 -3.28 0.03 11.81
N ALA A 100 -4.19 -0.76 12.34
CA ALA A 100 -4.10 -1.38 13.67
C ALA A 100 -3.28 -2.69 13.69
N SER A 101 -3.16 -3.35 12.53
CA SER A 101 -2.34 -4.55 12.31
C SER A 101 -1.73 -4.51 10.90
N GLU A 102 -0.89 -5.50 10.57
CA GLU A 102 -0.33 -5.62 9.22
C GLU A 102 -1.44 -5.88 8.19
N SER A 103 -2.37 -6.79 8.51
CA SER A 103 -3.51 -7.11 7.65
C SER A 103 -4.41 -5.90 7.42
N ASP A 104 -4.73 -5.14 8.47
CA ASP A 104 -5.54 -3.92 8.35
C ASP A 104 -4.84 -2.89 7.43
N ALA A 105 -3.56 -2.60 7.68
CA ALA A 105 -2.79 -1.72 6.79
C ALA A 105 -2.78 -2.23 5.34
N GLN A 106 -2.59 -3.54 5.14
CA GLN A 106 -2.55 -4.16 3.81
C GLN A 106 -3.90 -4.07 3.09
N ASP A 107 -5.03 -4.24 3.79
CA ASP A 107 -6.37 -4.12 3.20
C ASP A 107 -6.63 -2.69 2.69
N TRP A 108 -6.22 -1.68 3.45
CA TRP A 108 -6.27 -0.28 3.02
C TRP A 108 -5.33 -0.02 1.83
N ILE A 109 -4.10 -0.51 1.87
CA ILE A 109 -3.12 -0.35 0.78
C ILE A 109 -3.64 -1.00 -0.51
N ALA A 110 -4.11 -2.24 -0.45
CA ALA A 110 -4.63 -2.99 -1.58
C ALA A 110 -5.85 -2.29 -2.19
N SER A 111 -6.73 -1.78 -1.33
CA SER A 111 -7.90 -1.02 -1.74
C SER A 111 -7.55 0.28 -2.46
N ILE A 112 -6.62 1.08 -1.92
CA ILE A 112 -6.17 2.32 -2.56
C ILE A 112 -5.54 2.00 -3.92
N ARG A 113 -4.63 1.01 -3.98
CA ARG A 113 -3.99 0.58 -5.24
C ARG A 113 -5.02 0.20 -6.29
N LYS A 114 -6.01 -0.62 -5.93
CA LYS A 114 -7.09 -1.04 -6.82
C LYS A 114 -7.94 0.15 -7.32
N MET A 115 -8.22 1.14 -6.49
CA MET A 115 -8.98 2.33 -6.90
C MET A 115 -8.17 3.25 -7.84
N LEU A 116 -6.85 3.31 -7.67
CA LEU A 116 -5.96 4.10 -8.52
C LEU A 116 -5.80 3.49 -9.92
N CYS A 117 -5.88 2.16 -10.03
CA CYS A 117 -5.88 1.46 -11.32
C CYS A 117 -7.07 1.86 -12.20
N VAL A 118 -6.77 2.16 -13.47
CA VAL A 118 -7.81 2.43 -14.49
C VAL A 118 -8.44 1.11 -14.94
N ALA A 119 -7.58 0.12 -15.21
CA ALA A 119 -7.98 -1.22 -15.60
C ALA A 119 -8.46 -2.05 -14.40
N SER A 120 -9.34 -3.00 -14.68
CA SER A 120 -9.72 -4.03 -13.71
C SER A 120 -8.55 -4.98 -13.49
N TYR A 121 -8.44 -5.50 -12.27
CA TYR A 121 -7.50 -6.57 -11.98
C TYR A 121 -7.90 -7.82 -12.77
N LEU A 122 -6.89 -8.49 -13.32
CA LEU A 122 -7.07 -9.80 -13.93
C LEU A 122 -7.51 -10.81 -12.86
N PRO A 123 -8.44 -11.73 -13.20
CA PRO A 123 -8.80 -12.83 -12.30
C PRO A 123 -7.57 -13.65 -11.93
N VAL A 124 -7.46 -14.00 -10.65
CA VAL A 124 -6.37 -14.80 -10.12
C VAL A 124 -6.88 -16.22 -9.87
N GLY A 125 -6.24 -17.21 -10.50
CA GLY A 125 -6.56 -18.64 -10.33
C GLY A 125 -6.11 -19.18 -8.97
N GLU A 126 -6.48 -20.44 -8.67
CA GLU A 126 -6.26 -21.07 -7.36
C GLU A 126 -4.79 -21.19 -6.93
N SER A 127 -3.86 -21.24 -7.89
CA SER A 127 -2.42 -21.37 -7.65
C SER A 127 -1.68 -20.03 -7.57
N ASN A 128 -2.39 -18.91 -7.70
CA ASN A 128 -1.80 -17.58 -7.74
C ASN A 128 -2.32 -16.71 -6.58
N PHE A 129 -1.53 -15.74 -6.15
CA PHE A 129 -1.84 -14.95 -4.96
C PHE A 129 -1.65 -13.46 -5.22
N HIS A 130 -2.58 -12.62 -4.76
CA HIS A 130 -2.30 -11.19 -4.66
C HIS A 130 -1.32 -10.95 -3.51
N VAL A 131 -0.15 -10.39 -3.85
CA VAL A 131 0.91 -10.14 -2.88
C VAL A 131 1.41 -8.71 -2.97
N SER A 132 2.08 -8.28 -1.90
CA SER A 132 2.95 -7.11 -1.94
C SER A 132 4.18 -7.35 -1.10
N VAL A 133 5.29 -6.76 -1.52
CA VAL A 133 6.52 -6.77 -0.74
C VAL A 133 6.37 -5.83 0.45
N VAL A 134 6.84 -6.30 1.61
CA VAL A 134 6.94 -5.46 2.81
C VAL A 134 8.19 -4.58 2.66
N ASP A 135 8.00 -3.25 2.58
CA ASP A 135 9.12 -2.32 2.42
C ASP A 135 9.96 -2.25 3.70
N ASN A 136 11.22 -2.66 3.59
CA ASN A 136 12.25 -2.64 4.64
C ASN A 136 13.60 -2.24 4.01
N VAL A 137 14.68 -2.26 4.79
CA VAL A 137 16.02 -1.88 4.30
C VAL A 137 16.45 -2.74 3.10
N HIS A 138 16.17 -4.04 3.10
CA HIS A 138 16.56 -4.96 2.03
C HIS A 138 15.75 -4.77 0.75
N SER A 139 14.41 -4.69 0.85
CA SER A 139 13.56 -4.47 -0.33
C SER A 139 13.78 -3.08 -0.93
N ARG A 140 14.10 -2.07 -0.11
CA ARG A 140 14.55 -0.75 -0.60
C ARG A 140 15.87 -0.83 -1.35
N ALA A 141 16.87 -1.50 -0.80
CA ALA A 141 18.17 -1.68 -1.46
C ALA A 141 18.06 -2.45 -2.77
N ALA A 142 17.13 -3.41 -2.85
CA ALA A 142 16.84 -4.18 -4.05
C ALA A 142 15.92 -3.46 -5.07
N GLY A 143 15.51 -2.21 -4.80
CA GLY A 143 14.64 -1.45 -5.71
C GLY A 143 13.19 -1.96 -5.78
N LEU A 144 12.75 -2.76 -4.81
CA LEU A 144 11.44 -3.40 -4.76
C LEU A 144 10.37 -2.56 -4.04
N VAL A 145 10.60 -1.25 -3.92
CA VAL A 145 9.77 -0.36 -3.10
C VAL A 145 8.35 -0.28 -3.66
N GLY A 146 7.36 -0.55 -2.82
CA GLY A 146 5.94 -0.53 -3.18
C GLY A 146 5.53 -1.64 -4.15
N LEU A 147 6.40 -2.62 -4.39
CA LEU A 147 6.11 -3.72 -5.31
C LEU A 147 4.90 -4.52 -4.83
N HIS A 148 3.96 -4.71 -5.74
CA HIS A 148 2.79 -5.55 -5.56
C HIS A 148 2.33 -6.10 -6.90
N GLY A 149 1.59 -7.19 -6.83
CA GLY A 149 1.12 -7.87 -8.02
C GLY A 149 0.49 -9.22 -7.73
N VAL A 150 0.46 -10.05 -8.75
CA VAL A 150 0.04 -11.45 -8.67
C VAL A 150 1.30 -12.30 -8.62
N LEU A 151 1.47 -13.03 -7.52
CA LEU A 151 2.49 -14.07 -7.37
C LEU A 151 2.01 -15.32 -8.09
N GLY A 152 2.82 -15.80 -9.02
CA GLY A 152 2.70 -17.12 -9.61
C GLY A 152 4.01 -17.88 -9.45
N SER A 153 3.94 -19.20 -9.54
CA SER A 153 5.11 -20.07 -9.44
C SER A 153 5.01 -21.26 -10.38
N ASN A 154 6.15 -21.71 -10.88
CA ASN A 154 6.28 -22.96 -11.62
C ASN A 154 7.45 -23.79 -11.06
N SER A 155 7.91 -24.82 -11.77
CA SER A 155 9.01 -25.68 -11.31
C SER A 155 10.39 -25.02 -11.30
N GLN A 156 10.56 -23.84 -11.89
CA GLN A 156 11.84 -23.14 -12.08
C GLN A 156 11.91 -21.81 -11.31
N GLU A 157 10.79 -21.11 -11.21
CA GLU A 157 10.76 -19.72 -10.75
C GLU A 157 9.48 -19.33 -10.02
N ILE A 158 9.60 -18.22 -9.30
CA ILE A 158 8.53 -17.38 -8.78
C ILE A 158 8.51 -16.08 -9.59
N VAL A 159 7.32 -15.64 -10.00
CA VAL A 159 7.11 -14.38 -10.72
C VAL A 159 6.08 -13.52 -10.01
N ILE A 160 6.33 -12.22 -9.90
CA ILE A 160 5.32 -11.22 -9.54
C ILE A 160 4.97 -10.43 -10.80
N SER A 161 3.72 -10.55 -11.25
CA SER A 161 3.20 -9.83 -12.42
C SER A 161 2.33 -8.64 -12.03
N ASP A 162 2.29 -7.63 -12.90
CA ASP A 162 1.34 -6.53 -12.79
C ASP A 162 -0.11 -7.06 -12.77
N PRO A 163 -0.95 -6.64 -11.82
CA PRO A 163 -2.27 -7.22 -11.64
C PRO A 163 -3.28 -6.83 -12.72
N CYS A 164 -2.98 -5.82 -13.56
CA CYS A 164 -3.88 -5.34 -14.61
C CYS A 164 -3.50 -5.86 -16.01
N THR A 165 -2.21 -5.99 -16.28
CA THR A 165 -1.65 -6.34 -17.59
C THR A 165 -1.14 -7.78 -17.65
N GLY A 166 -0.77 -8.36 -16.51
CA GLY A 166 -0.12 -9.67 -16.44
C GLY A 166 1.38 -9.63 -16.72
N ASP A 167 1.93 -8.46 -17.09
CA ASP A 167 3.34 -8.30 -17.41
C ASP A 167 4.22 -8.61 -16.19
N PRO A 168 5.28 -9.42 -16.35
CA PRO A 168 6.18 -9.75 -15.25
C PRO A 168 6.91 -8.49 -14.77
N ARG A 169 6.84 -8.22 -13.46
CA ARG A 169 7.56 -7.11 -12.81
C ARG A 169 8.82 -7.59 -12.10
N LEU A 170 8.81 -8.83 -11.63
CA LEU A 170 9.93 -9.44 -10.94
C LEU A 170 9.91 -10.95 -11.12
N CYS A 171 11.10 -11.51 -11.29
CA CYS A 171 11.30 -12.94 -11.48
C CYS A 171 12.47 -13.40 -10.62
N TRP A 172 12.27 -14.47 -9.87
CA TRP A 172 13.32 -15.13 -9.10
C TRP A 172 13.30 -16.63 -9.36
N TYR A 173 14.48 -17.21 -9.54
CA TYR A 173 14.63 -18.65 -9.68
C TYR A 173 14.73 -19.33 -8.31
N TRP A 174 14.22 -20.56 -8.20
CA TRP A 174 14.22 -21.29 -6.93
C TRP A 174 15.60 -21.45 -6.30
N HIS A 175 16.64 -21.63 -7.12
CA HIS A 175 18.02 -21.78 -6.65
C HIS A 175 18.59 -20.52 -5.99
N GLN A 176 17.94 -19.36 -6.13
CA GLN A 176 18.33 -18.11 -5.48
C GLN A 176 17.86 -18.05 -4.02
N PHE A 177 16.97 -18.94 -3.60
CA PHE A 177 16.46 -19.00 -2.24
C PHE A 177 17.03 -20.20 -1.50
N HIS A 178 17.32 -20.02 -0.21
CA HIS A 178 17.79 -21.12 0.65
C HIS A 178 16.86 -21.38 1.83
N GLN A 179 15.90 -20.49 2.11
CA GLN A 179 14.97 -20.67 3.23
C GLN A 179 13.68 -19.86 3.04
N PHE A 180 12.57 -20.46 3.48
CA PHE A 180 11.26 -19.82 3.58
C PHE A 180 10.66 -20.11 4.95
N HIS A 181 10.01 -19.11 5.55
CA HIS A 181 9.22 -19.33 6.75
C HIS A 181 8.13 -18.26 6.89
N PHE A 182 7.10 -18.56 7.67
CA PHE A 182 6.14 -17.53 8.09
C PHE A 182 6.79 -16.62 9.13
N GLN A 183 6.52 -15.32 9.05
CA GLN A 183 6.88 -14.40 10.12
C GLN A 183 6.02 -14.69 11.35
N ALA A 184 6.63 -14.65 12.55
CA ALA A 184 5.87 -14.73 13.78
C ALA A 184 4.90 -13.52 13.86
N PRO A 185 3.59 -13.75 14.05
CA PRO A 185 2.61 -12.67 14.01
C PRO A 185 2.70 -11.82 15.28
N ALA A 186 2.69 -10.50 15.11
CA ALA A 186 2.53 -9.56 16.23
C ALA A 186 1.06 -9.41 16.67
N HIS A 187 0.12 -9.73 15.76
CA HIS A 187 -1.32 -9.73 16.01
C HIS A 187 -1.94 -11.03 15.46
N PRO A 188 -2.91 -11.67 16.15
CA PRO A 188 -3.46 -12.97 15.71
C PRO A 188 -4.04 -12.98 14.29
N VAL A 189 -4.56 -11.83 13.83
CA VAL A 189 -5.10 -11.67 12.47
C VAL A 189 -4.04 -11.82 11.37
N ASP A 190 -2.78 -11.60 11.73
CA ASP A 190 -1.63 -11.63 10.81
C ASP A 190 -1.00 -13.04 10.73
N ASP A 191 -1.56 -14.03 11.43
CA ASP A 191 -1.04 -15.40 11.40
C ASP A 191 -1.01 -15.95 9.97
N LYS A 192 0.16 -16.47 9.57
CA LYS A 192 0.44 -17.02 8.23
C LYS A 192 0.14 -16.05 7.07
N ARG A 193 0.10 -14.74 7.31
CA ARG A 193 -0.10 -13.72 6.26
C ARG A 193 1.19 -13.19 5.64
N ILE A 194 2.32 -13.37 6.32
CA ILE A 194 3.62 -12.85 5.88
C ILE A 194 4.60 -14.01 5.72
N ILE A 195 5.17 -14.14 4.53
CA ILE A 195 6.23 -15.10 4.21
C ILE A 195 7.54 -14.33 4.10
N VAL A 196 8.55 -14.79 4.83
CA VAL A 196 9.92 -14.33 4.73
C VAL A 196 10.67 -15.27 3.79
N MET A 197 11.27 -14.70 2.75
CA MET A 197 12.07 -15.40 1.76
C MET A 197 13.52 -14.98 1.93
N HIS A 198 14.42 -15.93 2.20
CA HIS A 198 15.85 -15.67 2.33
C HIS A 198 16.54 -16.00 1.00
N THR A 199 17.17 -14.98 0.42
CA THR A 199 17.92 -15.07 -0.83
C THR A 199 19.41 -15.20 -0.55
N SER A 200 20.10 -16.06 -1.29
CA SER A 200 21.56 -16.07 -1.31
C SER A 200 22.05 -14.88 -2.14
N GLY A 201 22.77 -13.95 -1.51
CA GLY A 201 23.44 -12.83 -2.19
C GLY A 201 24.81 -13.23 -2.74
#